data_AF-A0A078KT92-F1
#
_entry.id   AF-A0A078KT92-F1
#
_cell.length_a   1.000
_cell.length_b   1.000
_cell.length_c   1.000
_cell.angle_alpha   90.00
_cell.angle_beta   90.00
_cell.angle_gamma   90.00
#
_symmetry.space_group_name_H-M   'P 1'
#
loop_
_entity.id
_entity.type
_entity.pdbx_description
1 polymer ?
#
loop_
_entity_poly.entity_id
_entity_poly.type
_entity_poly.pdbx_seq_one_letter_code
_entity_poly.pdbx_strand_id
1 'polypeptide(L)'
;MKKLYILLFASLCLVSLGYASKLSKYMHKADAQDQARQQQEWRRDMDFNDLAFRLVRRYTDDHGQRCRDYEFRARSNPYRHGYYTVCDER
;
A
#
# COMPACT_ATOMS: atom_id res chain seq x y z
N MET A 1 -0.55 58.86 -4.41
CA MET A 1 0.16 57.73 -5.07
C MET A 1 0.52 56.59 -4.10
N LYS A 2 1.17 56.83 -2.95
CA LYS A 2 1.63 55.77 -2.02
C LYS A 2 0.51 54.81 -1.51
N LYS A 3 -0.71 55.34 -1.31
CA LYS A 3 -1.89 54.57 -0.87
C LYS A 3 -2.42 53.57 -1.92
N LEU A 4 -2.21 53.85 -3.21
CA LEU A 4 -2.64 52.99 -4.32
C LEU A 4 -1.79 51.71 -4.40
N TYR A 5 -0.48 51.83 -4.19
CA TYR A 5 0.43 50.67 -4.18
C TYR A 5 0.12 49.68 -3.05
N ILE A 6 -0.30 50.18 -1.88
CA ILE A 6 -0.67 49.34 -0.73
C ILE A 6 -1.94 48.54 -1.03
N LEU A 7 -2.94 49.18 -1.63
CA LEU A 7 -4.20 48.54 -2.03
C LEU A 7 -3.97 47.45 -3.09
N LEU A 8 -3.06 47.72 -4.04
CA LEU A 8 -2.68 46.77 -5.08
C LEU A 8 -1.97 45.54 -4.50
N PHE A 9 -1.01 45.76 -3.59
CA PHE A 9 -0.30 44.67 -2.89
C PHE A 9 -1.25 43.82 -2.04
N ALA A 10 -2.17 44.45 -1.29
CA ALA A 10 -3.15 43.74 -0.48
C ALA A 10 -4.07 42.84 -1.34
N SER A 11 -4.47 43.32 -2.53
CA SER A 11 -5.31 42.56 -3.45
C SER A 11 -4.61 41.31 -4.01
N LEU A 12 -3.31 41.42 -4.34
CA LEU A 12 -2.50 40.30 -4.83
C LEU A 12 -2.30 39.21 -3.76
N CYS A 13 -2.09 39.60 -2.51
CA CYS A 13 -1.95 38.65 -1.39
C CYS A 13 -3.25 37.90 -1.08
N LEU A 14 -4.41 38.55 -1.17
CA LEU A 14 -5.71 37.91 -0.92
C LEU A 14 -6.07 36.89 -2.00
N VAL A 15 -5.72 37.19 -3.26
CA VAL A 15 -5.94 36.28 -4.38
C VAL A 15 -5.05 35.04 -4.24
N SER A 16 -3.77 35.20 -3.89
CA SER A 16 -2.85 34.05 -3.72
C SER A 16 -3.25 33.14 -2.55
N LEU A 17 -3.74 33.70 -1.44
CA LEU A 17 -4.29 32.93 -0.31
C LEU A 17 -5.51 32.09 -0.71
N GLY A 18 -6.40 32.66 -1.53
CA GLY A 18 -7.55 31.95 -2.09
C GLY A 18 -7.16 30.76 -2.98
N TYR A 19 -6.15 30.93 -3.85
CA TYR A 19 -5.63 29.84 -4.68
C TYR A 19 -4.87 28.78 -3.88
N ALA A 20 -4.06 29.18 -2.90
CA ALA A 20 -3.36 28.26 -2.00
C ALA A 20 -4.34 27.37 -1.22
N SER A 21 -5.47 27.92 -0.77
CA SER A 21 -6.51 27.15 -0.07
C SER A 21 -7.15 26.07 -0.94
N LYS A 22 -7.37 26.36 -2.24
CA LYS A 22 -7.93 25.38 -3.20
C LYS A 22 -6.93 24.29 -3.55
N LEU A 23 -5.65 24.65 -3.71
CA LEU A 23 -4.58 23.69 -3.96
C LEU A 23 -4.37 22.75 -2.77
N SER A 24 -4.32 23.30 -1.55
CA SER A 24 -4.24 22.51 -0.32
C SER A 24 -5.42 21.53 -0.19
N LYS A 25 -6.65 21.98 -0.49
CA LYS A 25 -7.83 21.11 -0.48
C LYS A 25 -7.78 20.00 -1.53
N TYR A 26 -7.19 20.27 -2.71
CA TYR A 26 -6.98 19.26 -3.74
C TYR A 26 -5.94 18.23 -3.31
N MET A 27 -4.79 18.68 -2.79
CA MET A 27 -3.72 17.81 -2.29
C MET A 27 -4.22 16.92 -1.15
N HIS A 28 -4.92 17.49 -0.16
CA HIS A 28 -5.52 16.71 0.92
C HIS A 28 -6.52 15.65 0.44
N LYS A 29 -7.29 15.92 -0.62
CA LYS A 29 -8.19 14.92 -1.21
C LYS A 29 -7.42 13.81 -1.91
N ALA A 30 -6.34 14.15 -2.62
CA ALA A 30 -5.48 13.16 -3.27
C ALA A 30 -4.80 12.26 -2.23
N ASP A 31 -4.23 12.85 -1.18
CA ASP A 31 -3.59 12.12 -0.08
C ASP A 31 -4.58 11.18 0.62
N ALA A 32 -5.81 11.64 0.87
CA ALA A 32 -6.85 10.82 1.48
C ALA A 32 -7.26 9.62 0.60
N GLN A 33 -7.30 9.80 -0.73
CA GLN A 33 -7.59 8.73 -1.67
C GLN A 33 -6.46 7.70 -1.74
N ASP A 34 -5.21 8.16 -1.69
CA ASP A 34 -4.05 7.27 -1.74
C ASP A 34 -3.90 6.50 -0.43
N GLN A 35 -4.12 7.13 0.72
CA GLN A 35 -4.18 6.45 2.01
C GLN A 35 -5.29 5.39 2.04
N ALA A 36 -6.48 5.70 1.52
CA ALA A 36 -7.57 4.73 1.45
C ALA A 36 -7.22 3.52 0.58
N ARG A 37 -6.56 3.74 -0.57
CA ARG A 37 -6.07 2.65 -1.44
C ARG A 37 -5.02 1.79 -0.74
N GLN A 38 -4.03 2.41 -0.12
CA GLN A 38 -2.99 1.68 0.63
C GLN A 38 -3.58 0.84 1.77
N GLN A 39 -4.55 1.38 2.52
CA GLN A 39 -5.22 0.62 3.56
C GLN A 39 -5.99 -0.59 3.01
N GLN A 40 -6.61 -0.46 1.84
CA GLN A 40 -7.29 -1.58 1.18
C GLN A 40 -6.30 -2.63 0.65
N GLU A 41 -5.16 -2.21 0.12
CA GLU A 41 -4.07 -3.11 -0.29
C GLU A 41 -3.53 -3.88 0.90
N TRP A 42 -3.18 -3.19 2.00
CA TRP A 42 -2.72 -3.85 3.22
C TRP A 42 -3.72 -4.86 3.79
N ARG A 43 -5.02 -4.53 3.79
CA ARG A 43 -6.05 -5.49 4.25
C ARG A 43 -6.10 -6.74 3.37
N ARG A 44 -5.91 -6.60 2.05
CA ARG A 44 -5.86 -7.74 1.12
C ARG A 44 -4.56 -8.53 1.23
N ASP A 45 -3.45 -7.86 1.50
CA ASP A 45 -2.16 -8.52 1.68
C ASP A 45 -2.13 -9.35 2.97
N MET A 46 -2.82 -8.88 4.01
CA MET A 46 -2.91 -9.56 5.31
C MET A 46 -4.03 -10.61 5.38
N ASP A 47 -4.78 -10.84 4.29
CA ASP A 47 -5.79 -11.90 4.25
C ASP A 47 -5.16 -13.25 3.89
N PHE A 48 -4.67 -13.95 4.91
CA PHE A 48 -4.11 -15.29 4.76
C PHE A 48 -5.17 -16.35 4.40
N ASN A 49 -6.46 -16.08 4.61
CA ASN A 49 -7.53 -17.01 4.22
C ASN A 49 -7.72 -17.07 2.71
N ASP A 50 -7.29 -16.02 2.00
CA ASP A 50 -7.30 -15.99 0.54
C ASP A 50 -6.28 -16.95 -0.07
N LEU A 51 -5.28 -17.39 0.70
CA LEU A 51 -4.24 -18.30 0.22
C LEU A 51 -4.71 -19.77 0.31
N ALA A 52 -4.70 -20.46 -0.82
CA ALA A 52 -4.86 -21.91 -0.88
C ALA A 52 -3.49 -22.57 -0.98
N PHE A 53 -3.13 -23.37 0.02
CA PHE A 53 -1.89 -24.14 0.06
C PHE A 53 -2.10 -25.57 -0.42
N ARG A 54 -1.22 -26.06 -1.27
CA ARG A 54 -1.16 -27.45 -1.74
C ARG A 54 0.19 -28.03 -1.40
N LEU A 55 0.20 -29.15 -0.67
CA LEU A 55 1.44 -29.89 -0.39
C LEU A 55 1.98 -30.48 -1.71
N VAL A 56 3.24 -30.17 -2.01
CA VAL A 56 3.96 -30.65 -3.20
C VAL A 56 4.78 -31.88 -2.88
N ARG A 57 5.61 -31.82 -1.83
CA ARG A 57 6.46 -32.95 -1.43
C ARG A 57 6.84 -32.91 0.05
N ARG A 58 7.25 -34.07 0.56
CA ARG A 58 7.88 -34.23 1.88
C ARG A 58 9.25 -34.85 1.65
N TYR A 59 10.27 -34.32 2.30
CA TYR A 59 11.63 -34.82 2.17
C TYR A 59 12.40 -34.63 3.48
N THR A 60 13.51 -35.34 3.62
CA THR A 60 14.50 -35.06 4.66
C THR A 60 15.64 -34.32 3.98
N ASP A 61 16.03 -33.16 4.52
CA ASP A 61 17.14 -32.40 3.96
C ASP A 61 18.51 -33.03 4.32
N ASP A 62 19.58 -32.44 3.80
CA ASP A 62 20.95 -32.93 4.04
C ASP A 62 21.39 -32.78 5.51
N HIS A 63 20.67 -32.00 6.30
CA HIS A 63 20.87 -31.82 7.73
C HIS A 63 20.04 -32.79 8.58
N GLY A 64 19.24 -33.66 7.96
CA GLY A 64 18.36 -34.60 8.65
C GLY A 64 17.04 -34.01 9.12
N GLN A 65 16.69 -32.77 8.72
CA GLN A 65 15.44 -32.11 9.06
C GLN A 65 14.30 -32.60 8.17
N ARG A 66 13.11 -32.75 8.74
CA ARG A 66 11.92 -33.15 7.99
C ARG A 66 11.27 -31.91 7.39
N CYS A 67 11.33 -31.79 6.08
CA CYS A 67 10.82 -30.65 5.33
C CYS A 67 9.57 -31.00 4.51
N ARG A 68 8.74 -29.98 4.29
CA ARG A 68 7.49 -30.02 3.54
C ARG A 68 7.41 -28.81 2.65
N ASP A 69 7.27 -29.04 1.34
CA ASP A 69 7.09 -27.97 0.37
C ASP A 69 5.63 -27.83 0.02
N TYR A 70 5.16 -26.58 0.01
CA TYR A 70 3.83 -26.19 -0.39
C TYR A 70 3.91 -25.23 -1.58
N GLU A 71 2.98 -25.39 -2.51
CA GLU A 71 2.67 -24.35 -3.48
C GLU A 71 1.43 -23.61 -2.98
N PHE A 72 1.45 -22.29 -2.98
CA PHE A 72 0.30 -21.49 -2.61
C PHE A 72 -0.17 -20.62 -3.77
N ARG A 73 -1.48 -20.38 -3.82
CA ARG A 73 -2.11 -19.47 -4.76
C ARG A 73 -3.19 -18.67 -4.04
N ALA A 74 -3.23 -17.37 -4.27
CA ALA A 74 -4.32 -16.51 -3.82
C ALA A 74 -5.57 -16.77 -4.66
N ARG A 75 -6.74 -16.85 -4.02
CA ARG A 75 -8.02 -17.05 -4.70
C ARG A 75 -8.49 -15.76 -5.36
N SER A 76 -8.24 -14.62 -4.72
CA SER A 76 -8.62 -13.30 -5.21
C SER A 76 -7.70 -12.76 -6.31
N ASN A 77 -6.45 -13.24 -6.39
CA ASN A 77 -5.46 -12.74 -7.34
C ASN A 77 -4.64 -13.89 -7.96
N PRO A 78 -4.84 -14.23 -9.25
CA PRO A 78 -4.13 -15.33 -9.91
C PRO A 78 -2.61 -15.08 -10.03
N TYR A 79 -2.17 -13.82 -9.96
CA TYR A 79 -0.75 -13.46 -10.03
C TYR A 79 -0.03 -13.60 -8.70
N ARG A 80 -0.76 -13.75 -7.58
CA ARG A 80 -0.17 -13.94 -6.25
C ARG A 80 -0.08 -15.42 -5.94
N HIS A 81 1.03 -16.04 -6.34
CA HIS A 81 1.32 -17.45 -6.11
C HIS A 81 2.81 -17.64 -5.81
N GLY A 82 3.17 -18.77 -5.22
CA GLY A 82 4.57 -19.07 -4.90
C GLY A 82 4.76 -20.40 -4.20
N TYR A 83 5.96 -20.58 -3.66
CA TYR A 83 6.36 -21.79 -2.93
C TYR A 83 6.73 -21.42 -1.49
N TYR A 84 6.41 -22.33 -0.58
CA TYR A 84 6.69 -22.18 0.83
C TYR A 84 7.18 -23.51 1.41
N THR A 85 8.35 -23.49 2.03
CA THR A 85 8.97 -24.68 2.63
C THR A 85 8.90 -24.56 4.15
N VAL A 86 8.46 -25.64 4.80
CA VAL A 86 8.44 -25.77 6.26
C VAL A 86 9.32 -26.94 6.64
N CYS A 87 10.41 -26.68 7.35
CA CYS A 87 11.24 -27.70 7.98
C CYS A 87 10.96 -27.72 9.48
N ASP A 88 10.78 -28.92 10.04
CA ASP A 88 10.60 -29.09 11.48
C ASP A 88 11.97 -28.89 12.15
N GLU A 89 12.13 -27.78 12.89
CA GLU A 89 13.31 -27.54 13.72
C GLU A 89 13.36 -28.54 14.88
N ARG A 90 14.55 -29.06 15.17
CA ARG A 90 14.79 -30.10 16.17
C ARG A 90 15.15 -29.52 17.53
#